data_AF-A0A2S9FD67-F1
#
_entry.id   AF-A0A2S9FD67-F1
#
_cell.length_a   1.000
_cell.length_b   1.000
_cell.length_c   1.000
_cell.angle_alpha   90.00
_cell.angle_beta   90.00
_cell.angle_gamma   90.00
#
_symmetry.space_group_name_H-M   'P 1'
#
loop_
_entity.id
_entity.type
_entity.pdbx_description
1 polymer ?
#
loop_
_entity_poly.entity_id
_entity_poly.type
_entity_poly.pdbx_seq_one_letter_code
_entity_poly.pdbx_strand_id
1 'polypeptide(L)'
;LVDGIRIDHPDGLSDPAGYLGWLRELTGPDAWIVIEKILAVDEALDISLPVAGTTGYDALREAGGLFVDPTGVESLTALVDSAGGDYSATEEQAHTLKVQAVTDTLASELGRLERAVVAATGRDHDRLGDAIAVLLSHTGVYRSDYPALSTVLPVAIAETASSQPELADPLQLLAAALDAGSEVATRLQQLCGAATAKSMEDCLFYRDARLVSLNEVGGEPERFGVSAAEFHQRASVRAHLWPSAMTTLTTHDTKRGEDVRARIGVLSQVPSLWSGLLRGWEQTASPPDPVTGLFLWQNVFGVWPADGTVSAELRQRVHDYAEKAIREAALHTTWNDPDEE
;
A
#
# COMPACT_ATOMS: atom_id res chain seq x y z
N LEU A 1 29.69 -10.53 16.13
CA LEU A 1 29.33 -11.07 14.81
C LEU A 1 27.81 -11.23 14.80
N VAL A 2 27.17 -11.00 13.65
CA VAL A 2 25.72 -11.20 13.46
C VAL A 2 25.53 -12.35 12.47
N ASP A 3 24.48 -13.15 12.65
CA ASP A 3 24.20 -14.34 11.82
C ASP A 3 23.32 -14.04 10.60
N GLY A 4 22.69 -12.86 10.56
CA GLY A 4 21.82 -12.43 9.49
C GLY A 4 21.55 -10.94 9.50
N ILE A 5 20.97 -10.45 8.40
CA ILE A 5 20.71 -9.03 8.15
C ILE A 5 19.31 -8.86 7.56
N ARG A 6 18.54 -7.95 8.14
CA ARG A 6 17.29 -7.44 7.55
C ARG A 6 17.58 -6.12 6.86
N ILE A 7 17.29 -6.03 5.57
CA ILE A 7 17.47 -4.80 4.79
C ILE A 7 16.20 -3.99 4.83
N ASP A 8 16.33 -2.77 5.35
CA ASP A 8 15.30 -1.74 5.35
C ASP A 8 15.17 -1.13 3.95
N HIS A 9 13.93 -0.96 3.49
CA HIS A 9 13.60 -0.20 2.29
C HIS A 9 14.55 -0.37 1.07
N PRO A 10 14.82 -1.62 0.60
CA PRO A 10 15.64 -1.86 -0.59
C PRO A 10 15.07 -1.18 -1.84
N ASP A 11 13.74 -1.00 -1.92
CA ASP A 11 13.08 -0.41 -3.07
C ASP A 11 13.39 1.10 -3.25
N GLY A 12 13.99 1.76 -2.25
CA GLY A 12 14.52 3.11 -2.39
C GLY A 12 15.94 3.19 -2.99
N LEU A 13 16.63 2.05 -3.16
CA LEU A 13 17.98 2.01 -3.71
C LEU A 13 17.98 2.22 -5.23
N SER A 14 19.08 2.79 -5.74
CA SER A 14 19.28 2.96 -7.19
C SER A 14 19.41 1.64 -7.94
N ASP A 15 20.03 0.64 -7.31
CA ASP A 15 20.22 -0.71 -7.85
C ASP A 15 20.10 -1.73 -6.70
N PRO A 16 18.86 -2.14 -6.32
CA PRO A 16 18.65 -3.06 -5.20
C PRO A 16 19.23 -4.44 -5.48
N ALA A 17 19.11 -4.95 -6.71
CA ALA A 17 19.63 -6.26 -7.08
C ALA A 17 21.17 -6.29 -6.99
N GLY A 18 21.85 -5.27 -7.53
CA GLY A 18 23.29 -5.12 -7.41
C GLY A 18 23.75 -4.92 -5.96
N TYR A 19 23.02 -4.11 -5.17
CA TYR A 19 23.29 -3.95 -3.73
C TYR A 19 23.21 -5.28 -2.99
N LEU A 20 22.18 -6.09 -3.23
CA LEU A 20 22.01 -7.39 -2.58
C LEU A 20 23.08 -8.39 -3.04
N GLY A 21 23.50 -8.35 -4.29
CA GLY A 21 24.66 -9.09 -4.80
C GLY A 21 25.95 -8.73 -4.05
N TRP A 22 26.25 -7.44 -3.96
CA TRP A 22 27.40 -6.93 -3.21
C TRP A 22 27.34 -7.31 -1.72
N LEU A 23 26.17 -7.20 -1.09
CA LEU A 23 25.97 -7.59 0.31
C LEU A 23 26.21 -9.09 0.52
N ARG A 24 25.73 -9.93 -0.41
CA ARG A 24 25.97 -11.38 -0.38
C ARG A 24 27.46 -11.70 -0.48
N GLU A 25 28.21 -11.02 -1.35
CA GLU A 25 29.66 -11.18 -1.45
C GLU A 25 30.38 -10.79 -0.15
N LEU A 26 29.93 -9.71 0.49
CA LEU A 26 30.52 -9.20 1.74
C LEU A 26 30.23 -10.10 2.95
N THR A 27 29.01 -10.62 3.05
CA THR A 27 28.53 -11.38 4.21
C THR A 27 28.78 -12.88 4.10
N GLY A 28 29.06 -13.36 2.88
CA GLY A 28 29.30 -14.76 2.58
C GLY A 28 28.03 -15.53 2.19
N PRO A 29 28.19 -16.76 1.65
CA PRO A 29 27.09 -17.53 1.08
C PRO A 29 26.04 -17.96 2.10
N ASP A 30 26.40 -18.09 3.38
CA ASP A 30 25.53 -18.65 4.41
C ASP A 30 24.77 -17.59 5.23
N ALA A 31 25.06 -16.30 5.03
CA ALA A 31 24.40 -15.25 5.79
C ALA A 31 22.89 -15.23 5.50
N TRP A 32 22.07 -15.18 6.54
CA TRP A 32 20.62 -15.06 6.36
C TRP A 32 20.26 -13.61 6.05
N ILE A 33 19.83 -13.33 4.82
CA ILE A 33 19.48 -11.97 4.37
C ILE A 33 17.98 -11.96 4.06
N VAL A 34 17.22 -11.09 4.71
CA VAL A 34 15.81 -10.84 4.36
C VAL A 34 15.63 -9.37 4.03
N ILE A 35 14.64 -9.07 3.20
CA ILE A 35 14.41 -7.70 2.72
C ILE A 35 13.01 -7.24 3.09
N GLU A 36 12.88 -5.99 3.53
CA GLU A 36 11.59 -5.33 3.65
C GLU A 36 11.11 -4.89 2.27
N LYS A 37 10.55 -5.85 1.52
CA LYS A 37 9.93 -5.57 0.23
C LYS A 37 8.44 -5.80 0.33
N ILE A 38 7.66 -4.81 -0.06
CA ILE A 38 6.21 -4.94 -0.19
C ILE A 38 5.92 -5.50 -1.58
N LEU A 39 5.18 -6.61 -1.63
CA LEU A 39 4.76 -7.27 -2.86
C LEU A 39 3.29 -6.93 -3.11
N ALA A 40 2.95 -6.56 -4.34
CA ALA A 40 1.56 -6.62 -4.77
C ALA A 40 1.06 -8.09 -4.77
N VAL A 41 -0.25 -8.30 -4.78
CA VAL A 41 -0.83 -9.61 -4.50
C VAL A 41 -0.50 -10.64 -5.57
N ASP A 42 -0.40 -10.20 -6.82
CA ASP A 42 -0.01 -11.00 -7.97
C ASP A 42 1.49 -10.85 -8.32
N GLU A 43 2.26 -10.17 -7.46
CA GLU A 43 3.70 -10.00 -7.62
C GLU A 43 4.48 -11.14 -6.95
N ALA A 44 5.39 -11.77 -7.70
CA ALA A 44 6.34 -12.71 -7.14
C ALA A 44 7.65 -12.00 -6.78
N LEU A 45 8.25 -12.37 -5.64
CA LEU A 45 9.63 -11.99 -5.36
C LEU A 45 10.57 -12.61 -6.41
N ASP A 46 11.48 -11.81 -6.96
CA ASP A 46 12.41 -12.27 -7.98
C ASP A 46 13.40 -13.31 -7.42
N ILE A 47 13.35 -14.53 -7.97
CA ILE A 47 14.17 -15.67 -7.53
C ILE A 47 15.67 -15.49 -7.77
N SER A 48 16.06 -14.50 -8.58
CA SER A 48 17.48 -14.20 -8.83
C SER A 48 18.12 -13.40 -7.68
N LEU A 49 17.33 -12.84 -6.76
CA LEU A 49 17.84 -12.07 -5.63
C LEU A 49 18.52 -13.00 -4.61
N PRO A 50 19.74 -12.68 -4.13
CA PRO A 50 20.52 -13.54 -3.24
C PRO A 50 20.07 -13.43 -1.76
N VAL A 51 18.78 -13.54 -1.52
CA VAL A 51 18.10 -13.35 -0.22
C VAL A 51 17.33 -14.61 0.18
N ALA A 52 16.98 -14.71 1.46
CA ALA A 52 16.14 -15.77 2.00
C ALA A 52 14.63 -15.49 1.82
N GLY A 53 14.25 -14.25 1.52
CA GLY A 53 12.88 -13.82 1.25
C GLY A 53 12.58 -12.43 1.78
N THR A 54 11.29 -12.12 1.93
CA THR A 54 10.79 -10.86 2.49
C THR A 54 10.76 -10.89 4.03
N THR A 55 10.38 -9.77 4.65
CA THR A 55 10.01 -9.68 6.07
C THR A 55 8.59 -10.21 6.38
N GLY A 56 7.85 -10.67 5.37
CA GLY A 56 6.64 -11.49 5.55
C GLY A 56 5.30 -10.77 5.49
N TYR A 57 5.20 -9.53 4.98
CA TYR A 57 3.92 -8.82 4.79
C TYR A 57 2.98 -9.57 3.82
N ASP A 58 3.54 -10.26 2.83
CA ASP A 58 2.81 -11.18 1.95
C ASP A 58 2.11 -12.30 2.74
N ALA A 59 2.85 -12.95 3.65
CA ALA A 59 2.29 -13.99 4.52
C ALA A 59 1.28 -13.43 5.55
N LEU A 60 1.46 -12.18 6.00
CA LEU A 60 0.52 -11.49 6.90
C LEU A 60 -0.86 -11.37 6.25
N ARG A 61 -0.91 -10.88 5.01
CA ARG A 61 -2.15 -10.76 4.22
C ARG A 61 -2.83 -12.11 4.08
N GLU A 62 -2.07 -13.15 3.70
CA GLU A 62 -2.59 -14.50 3.50
C GLU A 62 -3.20 -15.10 4.76
N ALA A 63 -2.50 -15.00 5.89
CA ALA A 63 -2.94 -15.56 7.16
C ALA A 63 -4.17 -14.82 7.72
N GLY A 64 -4.16 -13.48 7.69
CA GLY A 64 -5.29 -12.67 8.14
C GLY A 64 -6.53 -12.83 7.26
N GLY A 65 -6.34 -12.86 5.94
CA GLY A 65 -7.42 -13.00 4.96
C GLY A 65 -8.18 -14.32 5.06
N LEU A 66 -7.55 -15.39 5.56
CA LEU A 66 -8.19 -16.70 5.74
C LEU A 66 -9.40 -16.66 6.70
N PHE A 67 -9.42 -15.70 7.62
CA PHE A 67 -10.47 -15.57 8.64
C PHE A 67 -11.56 -14.56 8.26
N VAL A 68 -11.45 -13.91 7.10
CA VAL A 68 -12.45 -13.00 6.56
C VAL A 68 -13.52 -13.82 5.83
N ASP A 69 -14.78 -13.63 6.21
CA ASP A 69 -15.91 -14.29 5.56
C ASP A 69 -16.31 -13.54 4.29
N PRO A 70 -16.08 -14.11 3.09
CA PRO A 70 -16.33 -13.42 1.83
C PRO A 70 -17.81 -13.07 1.62
N THR A 71 -18.75 -13.71 2.34
CA THR A 71 -20.17 -13.40 2.24
C THR A 71 -20.52 -12.03 2.83
N GLY A 72 -19.63 -11.46 3.66
CA GLY A 72 -19.80 -10.13 4.26
C GLY A 72 -19.60 -8.96 3.29
N VAL A 73 -18.95 -9.18 2.13
CA VAL A 73 -18.51 -8.10 1.24
C VAL A 73 -19.66 -7.21 0.79
N GLU A 74 -20.78 -7.78 0.34
CA GLU A 74 -21.91 -7.01 -0.18
C GLU A 74 -22.54 -6.13 0.91
N SER A 75 -22.70 -6.68 2.12
CA SER A 75 -23.34 -5.97 3.23
C SER A 75 -22.45 -4.87 3.81
N LEU A 76 -21.12 -5.08 3.86
CA LEU A 76 -20.18 -4.05 4.31
C LEU A 76 -19.98 -2.95 3.26
N THR A 77 -19.94 -3.30 1.98
CA THR A 77 -19.94 -2.30 0.89
C THR A 77 -21.22 -1.45 0.95
N ALA A 78 -22.40 -2.08 1.05
CA ALA A 78 -23.67 -1.35 1.15
C ALA A 78 -23.74 -0.45 2.39
N LEU A 79 -23.06 -0.81 3.49
CA LEU A 79 -22.95 0.04 4.67
C LEU A 79 -22.15 1.32 4.35
N VAL A 80 -20.99 1.19 3.70
CA VAL A 80 -20.17 2.34 3.27
C VAL A 80 -20.94 3.22 2.28
N ASP A 81 -21.57 2.63 1.27
CA ASP A 81 -22.34 3.38 0.27
C ASP A 81 -23.54 4.12 0.92
N SER A 82 -24.21 3.49 1.90
CA SER A 82 -25.31 4.14 2.63
C SER A 82 -24.88 5.31 3.51
N ALA A 83 -23.59 5.37 3.88
CA ALA A 83 -22.98 6.46 4.63
C ALA A 83 -22.51 7.60 3.72
N GLY A 84 -22.72 7.49 2.39
CA GLY A 84 -22.28 8.49 1.41
C GLY A 84 -20.88 8.24 0.85
N GLY A 85 -20.28 7.09 1.13
CA GLY A 85 -19.12 6.60 0.38
C GLY A 85 -19.52 6.15 -1.04
N ASP A 86 -18.53 5.94 -1.90
CA ASP A 86 -18.70 5.29 -3.20
C ASP A 86 -17.59 4.26 -3.37
N TYR A 87 -17.88 3.01 -2.96
CA TYR A 87 -16.86 1.97 -3.05
C TYR A 87 -16.50 1.65 -4.51
N SER A 88 -17.41 1.86 -5.45
CA SER A 88 -17.17 1.60 -6.87
C SER A 88 -16.14 2.55 -7.49
N ALA A 89 -16.00 3.75 -6.93
CA ALA A 89 -15.01 4.74 -7.34
C ALA A 89 -13.64 4.60 -6.63
N THR A 90 -13.45 3.61 -5.75
CA THR A 90 -12.22 3.47 -4.95
C THR A 90 -10.98 3.22 -5.83
N GLU A 91 -11.13 2.48 -6.93
CA GLU A 91 -10.04 2.26 -7.89
C GLU A 91 -9.62 3.58 -8.56
N GLU A 92 -10.58 4.35 -9.08
CA GLU A 92 -10.33 5.69 -9.64
C GLU A 92 -9.73 6.64 -8.58
N GLN A 93 -10.19 6.54 -7.34
CA GLN A 93 -9.63 7.30 -6.22
C GLN A 93 -8.16 6.92 -5.96
N ALA A 94 -7.80 5.64 -6.05
CA ALA A 94 -6.42 5.18 -5.93
C ALA A 94 -5.52 5.80 -7.01
N HIS A 95 -5.97 5.81 -8.26
CA HIS A 95 -5.26 6.46 -9.37
C HIS A 95 -5.10 7.97 -9.13
N THR A 96 -6.19 8.63 -8.72
CA THR A 96 -6.21 10.07 -8.43
C THR A 96 -5.25 10.43 -7.31
N LEU A 97 -5.28 9.69 -6.21
CA LEU A 97 -4.37 9.88 -5.07
C LEU A 97 -2.91 9.65 -5.45
N LYS A 98 -2.63 8.68 -6.33
CA LYS A 98 -1.25 8.45 -6.79
C LYS A 98 -0.75 9.60 -7.68
N VAL A 99 -1.60 10.12 -8.57
CA VAL A 99 -1.28 11.34 -9.34
C VAL A 99 -1.00 12.50 -8.39
N GLN A 100 -1.88 12.79 -7.44
CA GLN A 100 -1.72 13.88 -6.46
C GLN A 100 -0.45 13.71 -5.60
N ALA A 101 -0.16 12.49 -5.13
CA ALA A 101 1.05 12.21 -4.38
C ALA A 101 2.31 12.55 -5.20
N VAL A 102 2.32 12.22 -6.49
CA VAL A 102 3.43 12.53 -7.39
C VAL A 102 3.54 14.02 -7.68
N THR A 103 2.44 14.70 -7.99
CA THR A 103 2.45 16.12 -8.42
C THR A 103 2.62 17.10 -7.28
N ASP A 104 2.12 16.77 -6.08
CA ASP A 104 2.03 17.72 -4.98
C ASP A 104 3.03 17.38 -3.87
N THR A 105 2.95 16.16 -3.33
CA THR A 105 3.79 15.74 -2.20
C THR A 105 5.23 15.45 -2.63
N LEU A 106 5.41 14.85 -3.81
CA LEU A 106 6.69 14.41 -4.36
C LEU A 106 7.11 15.28 -5.57
N ALA A 107 6.62 16.52 -5.63
CA ALA A 107 6.87 17.46 -6.73
C ALA A 107 8.37 17.70 -6.98
N SER A 108 9.20 17.63 -5.93
CA SER A 108 10.65 17.81 -6.02
C SER A 108 11.33 16.65 -6.75
N GLU A 109 10.91 15.42 -6.44
CA GLU A 109 11.37 14.18 -7.06
C GLU A 109 10.90 14.12 -8.52
N LEU A 110 9.64 14.48 -8.79
CA LEU A 110 9.10 14.60 -10.13
C LEU A 110 9.91 15.60 -10.97
N GLY A 111 10.11 16.81 -10.46
CA GLY A 111 10.88 17.85 -11.16
C GLY A 111 12.33 17.44 -11.41
N ARG A 112 12.93 16.62 -10.53
CA ARG A 112 14.27 16.05 -10.78
C ARG A 112 14.24 15.03 -11.93
N LEU A 113 13.25 14.16 -11.97
CA LEU A 113 13.08 13.19 -13.04
C LEU A 113 12.86 13.90 -14.40
N GLU A 114 12.03 14.94 -14.44
CA GLU A 114 11.84 15.75 -15.65
C GLU A 114 13.16 16.34 -16.17
N ARG A 115 13.97 16.94 -15.29
CA ARG A 115 15.30 17.46 -15.67
C ARG A 115 16.24 16.36 -16.17
N ALA A 116 16.16 15.16 -15.61
CA ALA A 116 16.96 14.02 -16.06
C ALA A 116 16.53 13.55 -17.46
N VAL A 117 15.22 13.54 -17.75
CA VAL A 117 14.68 13.24 -19.08
C VAL A 117 15.17 14.28 -20.11
N VAL A 118 15.10 15.57 -19.78
CA VAL A 118 15.59 16.65 -20.65
C VAL A 118 17.10 16.52 -20.90
N ALA A 119 17.88 16.20 -19.85
CA ALA A 119 19.31 16.00 -19.98
C ALA A 119 19.68 14.80 -20.86
N ALA A 120 18.92 13.71 -20.78
CA ALA A 120 19.16 12.48 -21.56
C ALA A 120 18.76 12.62 -23.04
N THR A 121 17.72 13.40 -23.33
CA THR A 121 17.11 13.46 -24.67
C THR A 121 17.36 14.77 -25.41
N GLY A 122 17.76 15.83 -24.71
CA GLY A 122 17.85 17.19 -25.23
C GLY A 122 16.49 17.82 -25.58
N ARG A 123 15.38 17.19 -25.18
CA ARG A 123 14.02 17.62 -25.49
C ARG A 123 13.22 17.78 -24.20
N ASP A 124 12.38 18.80 -24.19
CA ASP A 124 11.44 19.09 -23.11
C ASP A 124 10.00 18.95 -23.62
N HIS A 125 9.05 18.76 -22.71
CA HIS A 125 7.63 18.66 -23.01
C HIS A 125 6.78 19.14 -21.83
N ASP A 126 5.90 20.12 -22.05
CA ASP A 126 5.08 20.77 -21.00
C ASP A 126 4.20 19.80 -20.19
N ARG A 127 3.89 18.62 -20.76
CA ARG A 127 3.06 17.55 -20.15
C ARG A 127 3.87 16.36 -19.62
N LEU A 128 5.20 16.47 -19.50
CA LEU A 128 6.04 15.36 -19.06
C LEU A 128 5.71 14.95 -17.62
N GLY A 129 5.59 15.91 -16.70
CA GLY A 129 5.18 15.64 -15.32
C GLY A 129 3.83 14.93 -15.22
N ASP A 130 2.82 15.42 -15.93
CA ASP A 130 1.49 14.79 -16.01
C ASP A 130 1.58 13.34 -16.52
N ALA A 131 2.35 13.12 -17.60
CA ALA A 131 2.53 11.78 -18.17
C ALA A 131 3.19 10.81 -17.19
N ILE A 132 4.21 11.27 -16.46
CA ILE A 132 4.86 10.46 -15.42
C ILE A 132 3.87 10.15 -14.29
N ALA A 133 3.13 11.14 -13.79
CA ALA A 133 2.19 10.94 -12.69
C ALA A 133 1.08 9.94 -13.04
N VAL A 134 0.49 10.06 -14.24
CA VAL A 134 -0.54 9.12 -14.71
C VAL A 134 0.06 7.74 -15.01
N LEU A 135 1.28 7.66 -15.55
CA LEU A 135 1.97 6.37 -15.75
C LEU A 135 2.18 5.62 -14.43
N LEU A 136 2.64 6.33 -13.40
CA LEU A 136 2.85 5.74 -12.08
C LEU A 136 1.52 5.29 -11.45
N SER A 137 0.41 6.00 -11.73
CA SER A 137 -0.94 5.59 -11.33
C SER A 137 -1.32 4.20 -11.89
N HIS A 138 -0.91 3.88 -13.13
CA HIS A 138 -1.10 2.55 -13.75
C HIS A 138 -0.02 1.52 -13.37
N THR A 139 0.97 1.89 -12.57
CA THR A 139 1.99 0.95 -12.10
C THR A 139 1.53 0.29 -10.79
N GLY A 140 1.09 -0.97 -10.90
CA GLY A 140 0.50 -1.76 -9.79
C GLY A 140 1.49 -2.35 -8.78
N VAL A 141 2.78 -2.03 -8.88
CA VAL A 141 3.85 -2.52 -7.99
C VAL A 141 4.67 -1.36 -7.43
N TYR A 142 5.42 -1.59 -6.36
CA TYR A 142 6.31 -0.58 -5.77
C TYR A 142 7.41 -0.12 -6.73
N ARG A 143 7.97 -1.03 -7.54
CA ARG A 143 8.93 -0.77 -8.60
C ARG A 143 8.95 -1.91 -9.62
N SER A 144 9.34 -1.62 -10.85
CA SER A 144 9.20 -2.52 -12.02
C SER A 144 10.52 -2.93 -12.68
N ASP A 145 11.66 -2.52 -12.14
CA ASP A 145 12.99 -2.77 -12.74
C ASP A 145 13.67 -4.06 -12.25
N TYR A 146 13.02 -4.85 -11.39
CA TYR A 146 13.44 -6.23 -11.17
C TYR A 146 13.22 -7.06 -12.45
N PRO A 147 14.13 -7.98 -12.83
CA PRO A 147 13.99 -8.79 -14.05
C PRO A 147 12.62 -9.48 -14.21
N ALA A 148 12.08 -10.02 -13.11
CA ALA A 148 10.77 -10.67 -13.09
C ALA A 148 9.59 -9.73 -13.43
N LEU A 149 9.79 -8.40 -13.37
CA LEU A 149 8.77 -7.37 -13.55
C LEU A 149 8.94 -6.56 -14.84
N SER A 150 9.84 -7.00 -15.74
CA SER A 150 10.17 -6.31 -16.99
C SER A 150 8.97 -5.97 -17.89
N THR A 151 7.83 -6.66 -17.76
CA THR A 151 6.61 -6.38 -18.53
C THR A 151 5.73 -5.29 -17.93
N VAL A 152 5.89 -4.95 -16.66
CA VAL A 152 5.01 -4.02 -15.94
C VAL A 152 5.03 -2.63 -16.58
N LEU A 153 6.21 -2.05 -16.77
CA LEU A 153 6.33 -0.69 -17.29
C LEU A 153 5.80 -0.53 -18.73
N PRO A 154 6.12 -1.43 -19.70
CA PRO A 154 5.53 -1.38 -21.03
C PRO A 154 4.00 -1.49 -21.04
N VAL A 155 3.41 -2.32 -20.17
CA VAL A 155 1.95 -2.45 -20.04
C VAL A 155 1.34 -1.16 -19.49
N ALA A 156 1.91 -0.60 -18.42
CA ALA A 156 1.44 0.65 -17.83
C ALA A 156 1.53 1.83 -18.83
N ILE A 157 2.58 1.88 -19.67
CA ILE A 157 2.68 2.87 -20.76
C ILE A 157 1.53 2.70 -21.77
N ALA A 158 1.22 1.47 -22.17
CA ALA A 158 0.16 1.19 -23.13
C ALA A 158 -1.23 1.54 -22.57
N GLU A 159 -1.50 1.22 -21.31
CA GLU A 159 -2.74 1.57 -20.61
C GLU A 159 -2.88 3.09 -20.46
N THR A 160 -1.81 3.78 -20.06
CA THR A 160 -1.78 5.24 -19.95
C THR A 160 -2.07 5.90 -21.29
N ALA A 161 -1.38 5.49 -22.36
CA ALA A 161 -1.60 6.05 -23.69
C ALA A 161 -2.99 5.73 -24.27
N SER A 162 -3.57 4.60 -23.89
CA SER A 162 -4.93 4.22 -24.32
C SER A 162 -6.01 5.01 -23.59
N SER A 163 -5.80 5.27 -22.29
CA SER A 163 -6.74 6.03 -21.47
C SER A 163 -6.65 7.55 -21.72
N GLN A 164 -5.44 8.06 -22.00
CA GLN A 164 -5.16 9.48 -22.24
C GLN A 164 -4.24 9.66 -23.47
N PRO A 165 -4.81 9.62 -24.70
CA PRO A 165 -4.02 9.68 -25.94
C PRO A 165 -3.16 10.94 -26.10
N GLU A 166 -3.55 12.06 -25.47
CA GLU A 166 -2.78 13.30 -25.45
C GLU A 166 -1.43 13.18 -24.71
N LEU A 167 -1.25 12.15 -23.88
CA LEU A 167 0.01 11.85 -23.19
C LEU A 167 0.95 10.95 -24.00
N ALA A 168 0.58 10.53 -25.22
CA ALA A 168 1.40 9.62 -26.01
C ALA A 168 2.79 10.19 -26.36
N ASP A 169 2.88 11.46 -26.72
CA ASP A 169 4.14 12.12 -27.06
C ASP A 169 5.10 12.27 -25.86
N PRO A 170 4.67 12.76 -24.67
CA PRO A 170 5.54 12.79 -23.49
C PRO A 170 5.91 11.39 -22.98
N LEU A 171 5.04 10.38 -23.13
CA LEU A 171 5.39 8.99 -22.80
C LEU A 171 6.48 8.43 -23.73
N GLN A 172 6.41 8.72 -25.03
CA GLN A 172 7.49 8.37 -25.97
C GLN A 172 8.82 9.03 -25.60
N LEU A 173 8.77 10.30 -25.16
CA LEU A 173 9.94 11.01 -24.68
C LEU A 173 10.56 10.34 -23.44
N LEU A 174 9.73 9.99 -22.45
CA LEU A 174 10.17 9.26 -21.26
C LEU A 174 10.78 7.90 -21.62
N ALA A 175 10.13 7.13 -22.51
CA ALA A 175 10.64 5.83 -22.96
C ALA A 175 12.02 5.96 -23.62
N ALA A 176 12.20 6.94 -24.50
CA ALA A 176 13.51 7.21 -25.12
C ALA A 176 14.58 7.61 -24.08
N ALA A 177 14.19 8.34 -23.04
CA ALA A 177 15.09 8.75 -21.95
C ALA A 177 15.52 7.56 -21.06
N LEU A 178 14.61 6.62 -20.82
CA LEU A 178 14.89 5.38 -20.08
C LEU A 178 15.94 4.51 -20.77
N ASP A 179 15.88 4.42 -22.10
CA ASP A 179 16.88 3.68 -22.90
C ASP A 179 18.26 4.37 -22.91
N ALA A 180 18.29 5.70 -22.77
CA ALA A 180 19.49 6.51 -22.89
C ALA A 180 20.25 6.72 -21.56
N GLY A 181 19.56 6.73 -20.42
CA GLY A 181 20.12 7.24 -19.16
C GLY A 181 19.77 6.42 -17.92
N SER A 182 20.79 5.95 -17.19
CA SER A 182 20.61 5.20 -15.93
C SER A 182 19.99 6.04 -14.79
N GLU A 183 20.18 7.37 -14.79
CA GLU A 183 19.55 8.23 -13.78
C GLU A 183 18.02 8.30 -13.97
N VAL A 184 17.52 8.35 -15.21
CA VAL A 184 16.07 8.40 -15.49
C VAL A 184 15.41 7.13 -14.97
N ALA A 185 15.98 5.96 -15.31
CA ALA A 185 15.50 4.68 -14.82
C ALA A 185 15.51 4.61 -13.29
N THR A 186 16.61 4.99 -12.64
CA THR A 186 16.71 5.02 -11.17
C THR A 186 15.62 5.89 -10.54
N ARG A 187 15.45 7.12 -11.03
CA ARG A 187 14.57 8.12 -10.42
C ARG A 187 13.09 7.76 -10.61
N LEU A 188 12.73 7.19 -11.76
CA LEU A 188 11.37 6.70 -11.99
C LEU A 188 10.98 5.64 -10.95
N GLN A 189 11.88 4.69 -10.68
CA GLN A 189 11.60 3.58 -9.74
C GLN A 189 11.53 4.06 -8.29
N GLN A 190 12.42 4.97 -7.89
CA GLN A 190 12.38 5.59 -6.56
C GLN A 190 11.09 6.40 -6.35
N LEU A 191 10.66 7.16 -7.37
CA LEU A 191 9.43 7.92 -7.32
C LEU A 191 8.20 7.00 -7.27
N CYS A 192 8.19 5.91 -8.03
CA CYS A 192 7.12 4.91 -8.05
C CYS A 192 6.86 4.33 -6.64
N GLY A 193 7.92 3.89 -5.96
CA GLY A 193 7.79 3.29 -4.63
C GLY A 193 7.28 4.29 -3.58
N ALA A 194 7.81 5.51 -3.61
CA ALA A 194 7.36 6.59 -2.72
C ALA A 194 5.90 6.99 -2.99
N ALA A 195 5.50 7.07 -4.27
CA ALA A 195 4.14 7.40 -4.66
C ALA A 195 3.13 6.35 -4.19
N THR A 196 3.44 5.06 -4.34
CA THR A 196 2.57 3.97 -3.86
C THR A 196 2.39 4.02 -2.34
N ALA A 197 3.48 4.17 -1.57
CA ALA A 197 3.38 4.28 -0.11
C ALA A 197 2.52 5.48 0.32
N LYS A 198 2.77 6.66 -0.28
CA LYS A 198 2.08 7.91 0.12
C LYS A 198 0.61 7.96 -0.28
N SER A 199 0.27 7.42 -1.45
CA SER A 199 -1.12 7.44 -1.95
C SER A 199 -1.98 6.31 -1.38
N MET A 200 -1.42 5.10 -1.27
CA MET A 200 -2.17 3.92 -0.85
C MET A 200 -2.14 3.77 0.67
N GLU A 201 -0.95 3.52 1.22
CA GLU A 201 -0.81 3.12 2.62
C GLU A 201 -1.01 4.25 3.61
N ASP A 202 -0.60 5.46 3.24
CA ASP A 202 -0.68 6.66 4.06
C ASP A 202 -1.87 7.57 3.70
N CYS A 203 -2.77 7.14 2.81
CA CYS A 203 -3.97 7.93 2.49
C CYS A 203 -5.20 7.06 2.17
N LEU A 204 -5.21 6.31 1.06
CA LEU A 204 -6.39 5.52 0.66
C LEU A 204 -6.84 4.54 1.75
N PHE A 205 -5.90 3.89 2.44
CA PHE A 205 -6.19 2.99 3.55
C PHE A 205 -6.88 3.64 4.75
N TYR A 206 -6.80 4.97 4.89
CA TYR A 206 -7.53 5.73 5.90
C TYR A 206 -8.88 6.25 5.39
N ARG A 207 -9.17 6.10 4.09
CA ARG A 207 -10.45 6.43 3.45
C ARG A 207 -11.34 5.21 3.22
N ASP A 208 -10.74 4.01 3.05
CA ASP A 208 -11.50 2.76 2.92
C ASP A 208 -12.04 2.31 4.30
N ALA A 209 -13.34 2.52 4.52
CA ALA A 209 -14.03 2.09 5.74
C ALA A 209 -14.73 0.71 5.61
N ARG A 210 -14.58 -0.03 4.51
CA ARG A 210 -15.33 -1.27 4.26
C ARG A 210 -15.00 -2.36 5.27
N LEU A 211 -13.72 -2.66 5.45
CA LEU A 211 -13.23 -3.57 6.47
C LEU A 211 -11.77 -3.25 6.79
N VAL A 212 -11.52 -2.42 7.81
CA VAL A 212 -10.21 -1.81 8.03
C VAL A 212 -9.11 -2.78 8.46
N SER A 213 -9.45 -4.05 8.76
CA SER A 213 -8.46 -5.11 8.97
C SER A 213 -7.75 -5.55 7.68
N LEU A 214 -8.29 -5.21 6.51
CA LEU A 214 -7.67 -5.43 5.20
C LEU A 214 -6.70 -4.29 4.81
N ASN A 215 -6.81 -3.13 5.47
CA ASN A 215 -6.02 -1.93 5.20
C ASN A 215 -4.68 -2.00 5.94
N GLU A 216 -3.83 -2.94 5.53
CA GLU A 216 -2.48 -3.15 6.08
C GLU A 216 -1.39 -2.99 5.04
N VAL A 217 -0.17 -2.77 5.51
CA VAL A 217 1.04 -2.78 4.68
C VAL A 217 1.12 -4.11 3.91
N GLY A 218 1.19 -4.04 2.57
CA GLY A 218 1.11 -5.21 1.67
C GLY A 218 -0.30 -5.78 1.44
N GLY A 219 -1.35 -5.10 1.91
CA GLY A 219 -2.74 -5.41 1.64
C GLY A 219 -3.24 -4.80 0.32
N GLU A 220 -4.28 -5.41 -0.25
CA GLU A 220 -5.10 -4.85 -1.34
C GLU A 220 -6.55 -5.00 -0.90
N PRO A 221 -7.15 -3.97 -0.26
CA PRO A 221 -8.47 -4.03 0.33
C PRO A 221 -9.58 -4.43 -0.64
N GLU A 222 -9.42 -4.17 -1.95
CA GLU A 222 -10.37 -4.60 -2.98
C GLU A 222 -10.49 -6.13 -3.04
N ARG A 223 -9.41 -6.86 -2.74
CA ARG A 223 -9.39 -8.33 -2.66
C ARG A 223 -9.84 -8.79 -1.28
N PHE A 224 -11.15 -8.97 -1.15
CA PHE A 224 -11.82 -9.23 0.12
C PHE A 224 -11.59 -10.67 0.64
N GLY A 225 -10.63 -10.82 1.55
CA GLY A 225 -10.28 -12.09 2.19
C GLY A 225 -9.39 -13.00 1.32
N VAL A 226 -9.10 -14.20 1.83
CA VAL A 226 -8.27 -15.21 1.18
C VAL A 226 -8.91 -16.59 1.36
N SER A 227 -9.10 -17.32 0.26
CA SER A 227 -9.66 -18.67 0.34
C SER A 227 -8.63 -19.67 0.89
N ALA A 228 -9.08 -20.77 1.51
CA ALA A 228 -8.18 -21.84 1.95
C ALA A 228 -7.35 -22.43 0.79
N ALA A 229 -7.93 -22.53 -0.41
CA ALA A 229 -7.24 -23.01 -1.60
C ALA A 229 -6.10 -22.07 -2.01
N GLU A 230 -6.35 -20.76 -2.05
CA GLU A 230 -5.32 -19.75 -2.30
C GLU A 230 -4.23 -19.80 -1.23
N PHE A 231 -4.60 -19.81 0.05
CA PHE A 231 -3.66 -19.89 1.17
C PHE A 231 -2.72 -21.09 1.03
N HIS A 232 -3.26 -22.28 0.78
CA HIS A 232 -2.45 -23.49 0.64
C HIS A 232 -1.53 -23.45 -0.59
N GLN A 233 -2.00 -22.90 -1.72
CA GLN A 233 -1.15 -22.71 -2.91
C GLN A 233 0.00 -21.76 -2.62
N ARG A 234 -0.27 -20.58 -2.05
CA ARG A 234 0.77 -19.60 -1.69
C ARG A 234 1.74 -20.13 -0.65
N ALA A 235 1.25 -20.80 0.39
CA ALA A 235 2.09 -21.45 1.39
C ALA A 235 3.00 -22.53 0.78
N SER A 236 2.50 -23.31 -0.18
CA SER A 236 3.31 -24.31 -0.91
C SER A 236 4.40 -23.66 -1.75
N VAL A 237 4.09 -22.56 -2.45
CA VAL A 237 5.07 -21.79 -3.24
C VAL A 237 6.15 -21.22 -2.33
N ARG A 238 5.77 -20.59 -1.22
CA ARG A 238 6.72 -20.05 -0.22
C ARG A 238 7.59 -21.15 0.39
N ALA A 239 7.02 -22.31 0.74
CA ALA A 239 7.79 -23.44 1.25
C ALA A 239 8.80 -24.00 0.23
N HIS A 240 8.53 -23.88 -1.07
CA HIS A 240 9.42 -24.37 -2.13
C HIS A 240 10.50 -23.36 -2.51
N LEU A 241 10.11 -22.10 -2.78
CA LEU A 241 11.00 -21.07 -3.30
C LEU A 241 11.70 -20.28 -2.18
N TRP A 242 11.02 -20.11 -1.03
CA TRP A 242 11.44 -19.22 0.05
C TRP A 242 11.32 -19.87 1.43
N PRO A 243 11.89 -21.08 1.65
CA PRO A 243 11.70 -21.85 2.88
C PRO A 243 12.27 -21.18 4.14
N SER A 244 13.07 -20.13 3.98
CA SER A 244 13.70 -19.39 5.07
C SER A 244 13.27 -17.91 5.09
N ALA A 245 12.23 -17.54 4.34
CA ALA A 245 11.61 -16.23 4.46
C ALA A 245 10.98 -16.05 5.83
N MET A 246 10.87 -14.79 6.29
CA MET A 246 10.01 -14.50 7.43
C MET A 246 8.54 -14.66 7.05
N THR A 247 7.73 -15.05 8.03
CA THR A 247 6.29 -14.78 8.04
C THR A 247 6.03 -13.84 9.20
N THR A 248 5.17 -12.83 9.05
CA THR A 248 4.86 -11.90 10.12
C THR A 248 3.36 -11.72 10.31
N LEU A 249 2.97 -11.21 11.47
CA LEU A 249 1.59 -10.83 11.80
C LEU A 249 1.55 -9.41 12.37
N THR A 250 2.52 -9.00 13.17
CA THR A 250 2.67 -7.63 13.65
C THR A 250 4.11 -7.18 13.50
N THR A 251 4.31 -5.97 12.99
CA THR A 251 5.62 -5.31 12.91
C THR A 251 5.54 -3.96 13.61
N HIS A 252 6.63 -3.20 13.56
CA HIS A 252 6.63 -1.81 14.01
C HIS A 252 5.90 -0.88 13.04
N ASP A 253 5.61 -1.31 11.80
CA ASP A 253 4.97 -0.50 10.75
C ASP A 253 3.56 -0.99 10.37
N THR A 254 3.12 -2.17 10.83
CA THR A 254 1.73 -2.60 10.67
C THR A 254 0.79 -1.52 11.22
N LYS A 255 -0.24 -1.15 10.45
CA LYS A 255 -1.17 -0.07 10.83
C LYS A 255 -1.97 -0.46 12.07
N ARG A 256 -2.20 -1.76 12.28
CA ARG A 256 -2.88 -2.36 13.45
C ARG A 256 -2.19 -3.66 13.89
N GLY A 257 -2.19 -3.97 15.19
CA GLY A 257 -1.70 -5.26 15.70
C GLY A 257 -2.59 -6.45 15.30
N GLU A 258 -2.03 -7.66 15.26
CA GLU A 258 -2.70 -8.86 14.78
C GLU A 258 -4.02 -9.19 15.49
N ASP A 259 -4.08 -9.05 16.82
CA ASP A 259 -5.31 -9.30 17.59
C ASP A 259 -6.41 -8.25 17.29
N VAL A 260 -6.01 -7.01 17.02
CA VAL A 260 -6.92 -5.92 16.63
C VAL A 260 -7.54 -6.26 15.29
N ARG A 261 -6.72 -6.68 14.32
CA ARG A 261 -7.19 -7.09 12.99
C ARG A 261 -8.04 -8.36 13.04
N ALA A 262 -7.66 -9.35 13.85
CA ALA A 262 -8.44 -10.56 14.04
C ALA A 262 -9.84 -10.27 14.60
N ARG A 263 -9.94 -9.36 15.57
CA ARG A 263 -11.24 -8.94 16.11
C ARG A 263 -12.06 -8.22 15.05
N ILE A 264 -11.50 -7.22 14.36
CA ILE A 264 -12.18 -6.47 13.29
C ILE A 264 -12.63 -7.41 12.16
N GLY A 265 -11.83 -8.42 11.81
CA GLY A 265 -12.18 -9.41 10.79
C GLY A 265 -13.51 -10.12 11.03
N VAL A 266 -13.92 -10.31 12.30
CA VAL A 266 -15.22 -10.90 12.67
C VAL A 266 -16.40 -10.10 12.12
N LEU A 267 -16.23 -8.78 11.88
CA LEU A 267 -17.30 -7.94 11.33
C LEU A 267 -17.77 -8.41 9.94
N SER A 268 -16.90 -9.09 9.17
CA SER A 268 -17.27 -9.74 7.91
C SER A 268 -18.29 -10.88 8.09
N GLN A 269 -18.33 -11.54 9.24
CA GLN A 269 -19.23 -12.66 9.54
C GLN A 269 -20.59 -12.20 10.09
N VAL A 270 -20.66 -10.97 10.61
CA VAL A 270 -21.86 -10.42 11.27
C VAL A 270 -22.22 -8.99 10.80
N PRO A 271 -22.20 -8.69 9.49
CA PRO A 271 -22.32 -7.31 8.99
C PRO A 271 -23.65 -6.65 9.34
N SER A 272 -24.76 -7.42 9.38
CA SER A 272 -26.07 -6.89 9.77
C SER A 272 -26.14 -6.50 11.25
N LEU A 273 -25.51 -7.28 12.13
CA LEU A 273 -25.41 -6.95 13.56
C LEU A 273 -24.54 -5.71 13.75
N TRP A 274 -23.41 -5.65 13.06
CA TRP A 274 -22.51 -4.49 13.06
C TRP A 274 -23.23 -3.20 12.66
N SER A 275 -23.93 -3.20 11.52
CA SER A 275 -24.74 -2.06 11.06
C SER A 275 -25.80 -1.64 12.08
N GLY A 276 -26.46 -2.60 12.74
CA GLY A 276 -27.46 -2.31 13.77
C GLY A 276 -26.88 -1.63 15.00
N LEU A 277 -25.70 -2.07 15.45
CA LEU A 277 -25.00 -1.48 16.60
C LEU A 277 -24.51 -0.07 16.31
N LEU A 278 -23.89 0.16 15.16
CA LEU A 278 -23.43 1.48 14.72
C LEU A 278 -24.54 2.52 14.76
N ARG A 279 -25.71 2.21 14.21
CA ARG A 279 -26.88 3.12 14.24
C ARG A 279 -27.26 3.54 15.65
N GLY A 280 -27.08 2.66 16.64
CA GLY A 280 -27.34 2.99 18.05
C GLY A 280 -26.25 3.87 18.67
N TRP A 281 -24.98 3.58 18.38
CA TRP A 281 -23.86 4.35 18.91
C TRP A 281 -23.79 5.75 18.31
N GLU A 282 -24.02 5.90 17.01
CA GLU A 282 -23.98 7.19 16.32
C GLU A 282 -25.13 8.13 16.71
N GLN A 283 -26.24 7.60 17.24
CA GLN A 283 -27.28 8.42 17.87
C GLN A 283 -26.83 9.06 19.20
N THR A 284 -25.86 8.45 19.87
CA THR A 284 -25.34 8.91 21.16
C THR A 284 -24.08 9.76 20.99
N ALA A 285 -23.22 9.38 20.04
CA ALA A 285 -21.97 10.05 19.73
C ALA A 285 -21.82 10.14 18.21
N SER A 286 -22.18 11.30 17.64
CA SER A 286 -22.06 11.55 16.21
C SER A 286 -20.59 11.55 15.78
N PRO A 287 -20.23 10.86 14.69
CA PRO A 287 -18.89 10.96 14.11
C PRO A 287 -18.69 12.32 13.41
N PRO A 288 -17.43 12.70 13.09
CA PRO A 288 -17.15 13.94 12.35
C PRO A 288 -17.82 13.95 10.97
N ASP A 289 -17.68 12.85 10.25
CA ASP A 289 -18.47 12.51 9.06
C ASP A 289 -18.81 11.00 9.09
N PRO A 290 -19.85 10.56 8.35
CA PRO A 290 -20.30 9.18 8.43
C PRO A 290 -19.25 8.12 8.04
N VAL A 291 -18.47 8.36 6.98
CA VAL A 291 -17.50 7.36 6.47
C VAL A 291 -16.31 7.24 7.40
N THR A 292 -15.77 8.36 7.88
CA THR A 292 -14.73 8.37 8.93
C THR A 292 -15.25 7.71 10.22
N GLY A 293 -16.53 7.90 10.55
CA GLY A 293 -17.19 7.19 11.65
C GLY A 293 -17.11 5.67 11.50
N LEU A 294 -17.50 5.13 10.34
CA LEU A 294 -17.40 3.70 10.03
C LEU A 294 -15.97 3.16 10.18
N PHE A 295 -14.96 3.94 9.79
CA PHE A 295 -13.55 3.59 9.95
C PHE A 295 -13.13 3.56 11.43
N LEU A 296 -13.38 4.64 12.17
CA LEU A 296 -12.93 4.79 13.56
C LEU A 296 -13.61 3.78 14.50
N TRP A 297 -14.90 3.52 14.31
CA TRP A 297 -15.63 2.56 15.15
C TRP A 297 -15.07 1.14 15.06
N GLN A 298 -14.55 0.72 13.91
CA GLN A 298 -13.88 -0.57 13.78
C GLN A 298 -12.60 -0.63 14.61
N ASN A 299 -11.81 0.45 14.62
CA ASN A 299 -10.59 0.53 15.43
C ASN A 299 -10.91 0.52 16.93
N VAL A 300 -11.94 1.26 17.36
CA VAL A 300 -12.44 1.23 18.75
C VAL A 300 -12.87 -0.18 19.15
N PHE A 301 -13.63 -0.86 18.28
CA PHE A 301 -14.02 -2.25 18.48
C PHE A 301 -12.80 -3.18 18.61
N GLY A 302 -11.83 -3.03 17.71
CA GLY A 302 -10.60 -3.81 17.67
C GLY A 302 -9.77 -3.72 18.96
N VAL A 303 -9.67 -2.53 19.57
CA VAL A 303 -8.85 -2.30 20.77
C VAL A 303 -9.63 -2.35 22.09
N TRP A 304 -10.95 -2.56 22.05
CA TRP A 304 -11.81 -2.53 23.23
C TRP A 304 -11.29 -3.45 24.38
N PRO A 305 -11.25 -2.99 25.64
CA PRO A 305 -10.68 -3.77 26.72
C PRO A 305 -11.61 -4.94 27.10
N ALA A 306 -11.02 -6.10 27.36
CA ALA A 306 -11.78 -7.33 27.63
C ALA A 306 -12.60 -7.26 28.94
N ASP A 307 -12.17 -6.46 29.91
CA ASP A 307 -12.88 -6.21 31.17
C ASP A 307 -13.94 -5.09 31.06
N GLY A 308 -14.07 -4.48 29.88
CA GLY A 308 -14.98 -3.36 29.61
C GLY A 308 -14.58 -2.03 30.27
N THR A 309 -13.43 -1.96 30.95
CA THR A 309 -13.00 -0.75 31.68
C THR A 309 -12.17 0.16 30.79
N VAL A 310 -12.76 1.26 30.34
CA VAL A 310 -12.05 2.27 29.53
C VAL A 310 -11.18 3.15 30.43
N SER A 311 -9.87 2.94 30.40
CA SER A 311 -8.90 3.79 31.11
C SER A 311 -8.72 5.14 30.41
N ALA A 312 -8.20 6.13 31.16
CA ALA A 312 -7.82 7.43 30.59
C ALA A 312 -6.71 7.28 29.53
N GLU A 313 -5.78 6.35 29.74
CA GLU A 313 -4.72 6.04 28.77
C GLU A 313 -5.29 5.48 27.46
N LEU A 314 -6.22 4.53 27.53
CA LEU A 314 -6.85 3.99 26.33
C LEU A 314 -7.61 5.07 25.57
N ARG A 315 -8.35 5.93 26.29
CA ARG A 315 -9.05 7.07 25.69
C ARG A 315 -8.07 7.98 24.95
N GLN A 316 -6.94 8.34 25.56
CA GLN A 316 -5.93 9.18 24.93
C GLN A 316 -5.36 8.51 23.67
N ARG A 317 -5.01 7.23 23.75
CA ARG A 317 -4.48 6.48 22.59
C ARG A 317 -5.44 6.42 21.42
N VAL A 318 -6.75 6.26 21.68
CA VAL A 318 -7.78 6.27 20.63
C VAL A 318 -7.92 7.67 20.03
N HIS A 319 -7.84 8.74 20.83
CA HIS A 319 -7.85 10.11 20.35
C HIS A 319 -6.64 10.40 19.45
N ASP A 320 -5.43 10.10 19.92
CA ASP A 320 -4.19 10.30 19.16
C ASP A 320 -4.21 9.50 17.84
N TYR A 321 -4.76 8.29 17.86
CA TYR A 321 -4.95 7.48 16.66
C TYR A 321 -5.97 8.11 15.70
N ALA A 322 -7.10 8.63 16.21
CA ALA A 322 -8.12 9.27 15.39
C ALA A 322 -7.56 10.53 14.71
N GLU A 323 -6.82 11.37 15.45
CA GLU A 323 -6.16 12.56 14.92
C GLU A 323 -5.15 12.22 13.82
N LYS A 324 -4.34 11.15 14.03
CA LYS A 324 -3.50 10.61 12.96
C LYS A 324 -4.34 10.19 11.76
N ALA A 325 -5.33 9.32 11.97
CA ALA A 325 -6.11 8.72 10.89
C ALA A 325 -6.80 9.77 9.99
N ILE A 326 -7.40 10.81 10.56
CA ILE A 326 -8.07 11.86 9.78
C ILE A 326 -7.08 12.75 9.02
N ARG A 327 -5.87 12.95 9.55
CA ARG A 327 -4.79 13.70 8.86
C ARG A 327 -4.17 12.91 7.72
N GLU A 328 -3.97 11.60 7.90
CA GLU A 328 -3.53 10.71 6.82
C GLU A 328 -4.61 10.61 5.72
N ALA A 329 -5.88 10.53 6.11
CA ALA A 329 -6.98 10.56 5.15
C ALA A 329 -7.03 11.87 4.34
N ALA A 330 -6.58 13.00 4.88
CA ALA A 330 -6.50 14.29 4.17
C ALA A 330 -7.82 14.71 3.49
N LEU A 331 -8.97 14.44 4.13
CA LEU A 331 -10.29 14.85 3.65
C LEU A 331 -10.77 16.16 4.29
N HIS A 332 -10.52 16.31 5.59
CA HIS A 332 -10.97 17.46 6.38
C HIS A 332 -9.82 18.24 7.00
N THR A 333 -8.71 17.57 7.30
CA THR A 333 -7.52 18.17 7.94
C THR A 333 -6.28 17.45 7.42
N THR A 334 -5.13 18.11 7.43
CA THR A 334 -3.86 17.50 6.96
C THR A 334 -2.75 17.72 7.98
N TRP A 335 -1.61 17.06 7.76
CA TRP A 335 -0.40 17.33 8.57
C TRP A 335 0.19 18.72 8.36
N ASN A 336 0.03 19.28 7.15
CA ASN A 336 0.64 20.55 6.77
C ASN A 336 -0.26 21.75 7.05
N ASP A 337 -1.58 21.55 6.98
CA ASP A 337 -2.61 22.55 7.24
C ASP A 337 -3.68 21.90 8.15
N PRO A 338 -3.44 21.87 9.48
CA PRO A 338 -4.39 21.29 10.42
C PRO A 338 -5.62 22.20 10.59
N ASP A 339 -6.80 21.66 10.32
CA ASP A 339 -8.07 22.24 10.78
C ASP A 339 -8.27 21.94 12.28
N GLU A 340 -8.48 22.98 13.09
CA GLU A 340 -8.68 22.90 14.54
C GLU A 340 -10.16 22.85 14.96
N GLU A 341 -11.10 23.14 14.04
CA GLU A 341 -12.55 23.06 14.28
C GLU A 341 -13.11 21.63 14.13
#